data_AF-A0A0N0N633-F1
#
_entry.id   AF-A0A0N0N633-F1
#
_cell.length_a   1.000
_cell.length_b   1.000
_cell.length_c   1.000
_cell.angle_alpha   90.00
_cell.angle_beta   90.00
_cell.angle_gamma   90.00
#
_symmetry.space_group_name_H-M   'P 1'
#
loop_
_entity.id
_entity.type
_entity.pdbx_description
1 polymer ?
#
loop_
_entity_poly.entity_id
_entity_poly.type
_entity_poly.pdbx_seq_one_letter_code
_entity_poly.pdbx_strand_id
1 'polypeptide(L)'
;MLVVVALRAGHGWFPAAEKPVATLVDDVEASRKEWTKAAAATDADTFSAPYEKGLKLIDPRRTVTARKVLGLATTPPSNDGGGGSRGNGGSGGGLEV
;
A
#
# COMPACT_ATOMS: atom_id res chain seq x y z
N MET A 1 -5.89 14.64 4.28
CA MET A 1 -5.59 15.82 3.43
C MET A 1 -4.38 16.61 3.95
N LEU A 2 -4.26 16.87 5.27
CA LEU A 2 -3.12 17.61 5.86
C LEU A 2 -1.73 16.96 5.65
N VAL A 3 -1.59 15.64 5.81
CA VAL A 3 -0.29 14.95 5.71
C VAL A 3 0.30 14.98 4.28
N VAL A 4 -0.55 14.79 3.27
CA VAL A 4 -0.17 14.79 1.84
C VAL A 4 0.23 16.19 1.38
N VAL A 5 -0.48 17.23 1.85
CA VAL A 5 -0.12 18.63 1.57
C VAL A 5 1.18 19.00 2.27
N ALA A 6 1.42 18.56 3.50
CA ALA A 6 2.67 18.83 4.21
C ALA A 6 3.89 18.21 3.50
N LEU A 7 3.77 16.97 2.99
CA LEU A 7 4.84 16.31 2.23
C LEU A 7 5.19 17.03 0.92
N ARG A 8 4.22 17.72 0.31
CA ARG A 8 4.38 18.45 -0.95
C ARG A 8 4.76 19.93 -0.78
N ALA A 9 4.19 20.61 0.21
CA ALA A 9 4.25 22.06 0.35
C ALA A 9 5.03 22.53 1.58
N GLY A 10 5.23 21.67 2.59
CA GLY A 10 5.90 22.02 3.84
C GLY A 10 7.39 21.66 3.90
N HIS A 11 7.86 20.79 3.00
CA HIS A 11 9.25 20.33 2.96
C HIS A 11 9.86 20.62 1.59
N GLY A 12 10.91 21.45 1.55
CA GLY A 12 11.71 21.68 0.36
C GLY A 12 12.55 20.44 0.07
N TRP A 13 12.16 19.65 -0.92
CA TRP A 13 13.00 18.57 -1.43
C TRP A 13 14.13 19.18 -2.28
N PHE A 14 15.33 18.58 -2.25
CA PHE A 14 16.33 18.95 -3.23
C PHE A 14 15.84 18.57 -4.65
N PRO A 15 16.27 19.25 -5.71
CA PRO A 15 15.65 19.15 -7.05
C PRO A 15 15.51 17.72 -7.59
N ALA A 16 16.48 16.84 -7.31
CA ALA A 16 16.44 15.45 -7.77
C ALA A 16 15.36 14.59 -7.05
N ALA A 17 14.86 15.02 -5.88
CA ALA A 17 13.82 14.31 -5.14
C ALA A 17 12.40 14.82 -5.37
N GLU A 18 12.22 16.04 -5.87
CA GLU A 18 10.89 16.65 -6.02
C GLU A 18 9.91 15.77 -6.80
N LYS A 19 10.27 15.39 -8.03
CA LYS A 19 9.40 14.59 -8.89
C LYS A 19 9.16 13.17 -8.33
N PRO A 20 10.20 12.40 -7.92
CA PRO A 20 9.99 11.08 -7.32
C PRO A 20 9.11 11.11 -6.07
N VAL A 21 9.28 12.11 -5.19
CA VAL A 21 8.45 12.24 -3.98
C VAL A 21 7.04 12.66 -4.34
N ALA A 22 6.84 13.59 -5.27
CA ALA A 22 5.52 13.99 -5.73
C ALA A 22 4.73 12.78 -6.30
N THR A 23 5.38 11.93 -7.10
CA THR A 23 4.76 10.68 -7.60
C THR A 23 4.39 9.73 -6.47
N LEU A 24 5.24 9.55 -5.46
CA LEU A 24 4.92 8.72 -4.29
C LEU A 24 3.69 9.27 -3.54
N VAL A 25 3.61 10.59 -3.38
CA VAL A 25 2.48 11.26 -2.73
C VAL A 25 1.18 11.08 -3.54
N ASP A 26 1.26 11.13 -4.87
CA ASP A 26 0.11 10.84 -5.75
C ASP A 26 -0.38 9.39 -5.61
N ASP A 27 0.55 8.43 -5.57
CA ASP A 27 0.23 7.01 -5.36
C ASP A 27 -0.46 6.77 -4.01
N VAL A 28 0.01 7.41 -2.94
CA VAL A 28 -0.61 7.34 -1.60
C VAL A 28 -2.01 7.96 -1.59
N GLU A 29 -2.20 9.11 -2.24
CA GLU A 29 -3.52 9.75 -2.31
C GLU A 29 -4.50 8.95 -3.17
N ALA A 30 -4.02 8.34 -4.26
CA ALA A 30 -4.81 7.41 -5.06
C ALA A 30 -5.21 6.17 -4.25
N SER A 31 -4.29 5.60 -3.48
CA SER A 31 -4.54 4.46 -2.59
C SER A 31 -5.62 4.80 -1.56
N ARG A 32 -5.50 5.95 -0.89
CA ARG A 32 -6.50 6.45 0.05
C ARG A 32 -7.89 6.55 -0.58
N LYS A 33 -8.01 7.02 -1.82
CA LYS A 33 -9.29 7.12 -2.53
C LYS A 33 -9.91 5.75 -2.78
N GLU A 34 -9.11 4.77 -3.17
CA GLU A 34 -9.60 3.39 -3.35
C GLU A 34 -10.03 2.77 -2.02
N TRP A 35 -9.23 2.91 -0.96
CA TRP A 35 -9.62 2.41 0.36
C TRP A 35 -10.85 3.11 0.95
N THR A 36 -11.09 4.38 0.59
CA THR A 36 -12.33 5.07 0.95
C THR A 36 -13.55 4.40 0.29
N LYS A 37 -13.42 3.94 -0.97
CA LYS A 37 -14.48 3.17 -1.64
C LYS A 37 -14.66 1.79 -1.00
N ALA A 38 -13.55 1.11 -0.70
CA ALA A 38 -13.57 -0.18 -0.02
C ALA A 38 -14.28 -0.07 1.34
N ALA A 39 -13.98 0.96 2.13
CA ALA A 39 -14.62 1.19 3.43
C ALA A 39 -16.12 1.50 3.34
N ALA A 40 -16.61 1.99 2.19
CA ALA A 40 -18.02 2.25 1.95
C ALA A 40 -18.78 1.02 1.39
N ALA A 41 -18.08 -0.06 1.05
CA ALA A 41 -18.68 -1.27 0.51
C ALA A 41 -19.53 -2.00 1.58
N THR A 42 -20.69 -2.50 1.17
CA THR A 42 -21.61 -3.25 2.03
C THR A 42 -21.45 -4.77 1.93
N ASP A 43 -20.63 -5.23 0.98
CA ASP A 43 -20.40 -6.63 0.68
C ASP A 43 -18.93 -6.88 0.28
N ALA A 44 -18.52 -8.15 0.37
CA ALA A 44 -17.13 -8.55 0.16
C ALA A 44 -16.67 -8.35 -1.29
N ASP A 45 -17.57 -8.54 -2.27
CA ASP A 45 -17.23 -8.40 -3.68
C ASP A 45 -16.91 -6.93 -4.03
N THR A 46 -17.75 -6.01 -3.53
CA THR A 46 -17.58 -4.57 -3.69
C THR A 46 -16.39 -4.04 -2.88
N PHE A 47 -16.04 -4.68 -1.76
CA PHE A 47 -14.86 -4.34 -0.96
C PHE A 47 -13.55 -4.73 -1.65
N SER A 48 -13.50 -5.93 -2.24
CA SER A 48 -12.23 -6.58 -2.60
C SER A 48 -11.46 -5.84 -3.70
N ALA A 49 -12.15 -5.44 -4.78
CA ALA A 49 -11.52 -4.75 -5.90
C ALA A 49 -10.86 -3.40 -5.51
N PRO A 50 -11.53 -2.46 -4.83
CA PRO A 50 -10.89 -1.22 -4.40
C PRO A 50 -9.82 -1.45 -3.34
N TYR A 51 -9.99 -2.43 -2.45
CA TYR A 51 -8.96 -2.79 -1.47
C TYR A 51 -7.65 -3.23 -2.14
N GLU A 52 -7.71 -4.19 -3.06
CA GLU A 52 -6.55 -4.66 -3.82
C GLU A 52 -5.90 -3.55 -4.64
N LYS A 53 -6.71 -2.70 -5.26
CA LYS A 53 -6.20 -1.57 -6.04
C LYS A 53 -5.44 -0.59 -5.15
N GLY A 54 -5.95 -0.30 -3.95
CA GLY A 54 -5.26 0.52 -2.96
C GLY A 54 -3.92 -0.08 -2.54
N LEU A 55 -3.84 -1.41 -2.33
CA LEU A 55 -2.58 -2.11 -2.03
C LEU A 55 -1.56 -2.02 -3.17
N LYS A 56 -1.99 -2.21 -4.42
CA LYS A 56 -1.11 -2.14 -5.61
C LYS A 56 -0.47 -0.76 -5.77
N LEU A 57 -1.18 0.31 -5.38
CA LEU A 57 -0.68 1.69 -5.47
C LEU A 57 0.43 1.98 -4.46
N ILE A 58 0.42 1.32 -3.29
CA ILE A 58 1.46 1.47 -2.25
C ILE A 58 2.48 0.32 -2.24
N ASP A 59 2.58 -0.44 -3.33
CA ASP A 59 3.55 -1.53 -3.44
C ASP A 59 4.97 -0.98 -3.14
N PRO A 60 5.73 -1.60 -2.21
CA PRO A 60 7.07 -1.12 -1.82
C PRO A 60 8.03 -0.95 -3.01
N ARG A 61 7.86 -1.71 -4.09
CA ARG A 61 8.67 -1.60 -5.32
C ARG A 61 8.45 -0.28 -6.05
N ARG A 62 7.25 0.30 -5.98
CA ARG A 62 6.93 1.62 -6.58
C ARG A 62 7.65 2.75 -5.85
N THR A 63 7.96 2.57 -4.57
CA THR A 63 8.63 3.58 -3.73
C THR A 63 10.14 3.64 -3.94
N VAL A 64 10.75 2.67 -4.65
CA VAL A 64 12.22 2.52 -4.74
C VAL A 64 12.88 3.76 -5.35
N THR A 65 12.29 4.36 -6.39
CA THR A 65 12.86 5.56 -7.03
C THR A 65 12.96 6.73 -6.06
N ALA A 66 11.88 7.00 -5.29
CA ALA A 66 11.88 8.04 -4.27
C ALA A 66 12.90 7.74 -3.15
N ARG A 67 12.99 6.50 -2.70
CA ARG A 67 13.97 6.10 -1.67
C ARG A 67 15.41 6.23 -2.15
N LYS A 68 15.72 5.86 -3.40
CA LYS A 68 17.07 6.02 -3.98
C LYS A 68 17.54 7.45 -3.96
N VAL A 69 16.73 8.38 -4.47
CA VAL A 69 17.14 9.79 -4.55
C VAL A 69 17.33 10.38 -3.16
N LEU A 70 16.49 9.99 -2.19
CA LEU A 70 16.59 10.39 -0.78
C LEU A 70 17.73 9.72 0.00
N GLY A 71 18.50 8.82 -0.60
CA GLY A 71 19.57 8.09 0.10
C GLY A 71 19.05 7.08 1.13
N LEU A 72 17.80 6.62 1.00
CA LEU A 72 17.16 5.67 1.91
C LEU A 72 17.39 4.22 1.46
N ALA A 73 17.29 3.29 2.41
CA ALA A 73 17.36 1.85 2.14
C ALA A 73 16.26 1.40 1.16
N THR A 74 16.67 0.69 0.12
CA THR A 74 15.76 0.17 -0.92
C THR A 74 15.52 -1.33 -0.84
N THR A 75 16.41 -2.04 -0.16
CA THR A 75 16.26 -3.46 0.17
C THR A 75 15.32 -3.57 1.37
N PRO A 76 14.20 -4.32 1.27
CA PRO A 76 13.40 -4.67 2.43
C PRO A 76 14.25 -5.42 3.47
N PRO A 77 13.93 -5.33 4.77
CA PRO A 77 14.55 -6.21 5.76
C PRO A 77 14.29 -7.67 5.40
N SER A 78 15.23 -8.55 5.77
CA SER A 78 15.07 -9.99 5.65
C SER A 78 13.89 -10.44 6.51
N ASN A 79 13.01 -11.28 5.96
CA ASN A 79 11.77 -11.69 6.61
C ASN A 79 12.01 -12.88 7.55
N ASP A 80 12.84 -12.67 8.56
CA ASP A 80 13.37 -13.74 9.43
C ASP A 80 12.42 -14.11 10.58
N GLY A 81 11.20 -13.54 10.60
CA GLY A 81 10.20 -13.71 11.66
C GLY A 81 8.85 -14.15 11.13
N GLY A 82 8.39 -15.31 11.59
CA GLY A 82 7.21 -16.04 11.09
C GLY A 82 5.90 -15.26 11.05
N GLY A 83 5.31 -15.17 9.86
CA GLY A 83 3.90 -14.86 9.65
C GLY A 83 3.21 -16.12 9.11
N GLY A 84 2.40 -16.76 9.96
CA GLY A 84 1.81 -18.08 9.74
C GLY A 84 1.10 -18.24 8.39
N SER A 85 1.21 -19.47 7.86
CA SER A 85 0.46 -20.00 6.73
C SER A 85 -0.99 -19.53 6.74
N ARG A 86 -1.41 -19.00 5.58
CA ARG A 86 -2.83 -18.94 5.21
C ARG A 86 -3.36 -20.37 5.18
N GLY A 87 -3.96 -20.80 6.29
CA GLY A 87 -4.75 -22.03 6.35
C GLY A 87 -5.97 -21.87 5.46
N ASN A 88 -5.98 -22.65 4.39
CA ASN A 88 -7.07 -22.82 3.44
C ASN A 88 -8.37 -23.19 4.18
N GLY A 89 -9.27 -22.23 4.34
CA GLY A 89 -10.66 -22.47 4.73
C GLY A 89 -11.44 -23.01 3.53
N GLY A 90 -11.44 -24.33 3.37
CA GLY A 90 -12.17 -25.06 2.33
C GLY A 90 -13.02 -26.19 2.93
N SER A 91 -14.33 -26.00 2.80
CA SER A 91 -15.47 -26.80 3.27
C SER A 91 -15.50 -28.29 2.88
N GLY A 92 -16.05 -29.15 3.77
CA GLY A 92 -17.04 -30.18 3.37
C GLY A 92 -16.81 -31.64 3.79
N GLY A 93 -17.63 -32.13 4.73
CA GLY A 93 -18.27 -33.47 4.63
C GLY A 93 -17.85 -34.56 5.62
N GLY A 94 -18.84 -35.05 6.41
CA GLY A 94 -18.86 -36.43 6.94
C GLY A 94 -18.80 -36.57 8.46
N LEU A 95 -19.95 -36.53 9.13
CA LEU A 95 -20.16 -37.14 10.44
C LEU A 95 -20.32 -38.65 10.25
N GLU A 96 -19.39 -39.45 10.75
CA GLU A 96 -19.63 -40.84 11.13
C GLU A 96 -18.96 -41.10 12.48
N VAL A 97 -19.77 -41.19 13.54
CA VAL A 97 -19.66 -42.14 14.67
C VAL A 97 -21.02 -42.30 15.34
#